data_AF-A0A9P0ITN0-F1
#
_entry.id   AF-A0A9P0ITN0-F1
#
_cell.length_a   1.000
_cell.length_b   1.000
_cell.length_c   1.000
_cell.angle_alpha   90.00
_cell.angle_beta   90.00
_cell.angle_gamma   90.00
#
_symmetry.space_group_name_H-M   'P 1'
#
loop_
_entity.id
_entity.type
_entity.pdbx_description
1 polymer ?
#
loop_
_entity_poly.entity_id
_entity_poly.type
_entity_poly.pdbx_seq_one_letter_code
_entity_poly.pdbx_strand_id
1 'polypeptide(L)' 'MERIPDQMGYLIMTMDGAVISSGGDLENNEKIADIISKTISTSKSLYVPDEQFQNMSSMSI' A
#
# COMPACT_ATOMS: atom_id res chain seq x y z
N MET A 1 -13.38 -1.11 -16.24
CA MET A 1 -13.57 -1.13 -14.78
C MET A 1 -15.06 -0.98 -14.52
N GLU A 2 -15.59 -1.83 -13.66
CA GLU A 2 -16.96 -1.72 -13.17
C GLU A 2 -17.11 -0.37 -12.43
N ARG A 3 -18.22 0.35 -12.64
CA ARG A 3 -18.43 1.64 -11.97
C ARG A 3 -18.75 1.38 -10.50
N ILE A 4 -17.90 1.86 -9.60
CA ILE A 4 -18.16 1.87 -8.17
C ILE A 4 -19.06 3.10 -7.87
N PRO A 5 -20.25 2.93 -7.28
CA PRO A 5 -21.09 4.06 -6.87
C PRO A 5 -20.32 5.03 -5.96
N ASP A 6 -20.51 6.34 -6.18
CA ASP A 6 -19.88 7.42 -5.41
C ASP A 6 -18.33 7.42 -5.41
N GLN A 7 -17.71 6.74 -6.38
CA GLN A 7 -16.27 6.77 -6.55
C GLN A 7 -15.78 8.15 -6.99
N MET A 8 -14.98 8.79 -6.15
CA MET A 8 -14.40 10.11 -6.40
C MET A 8 -13.09 10.08 -7.18
N GLY A 9 -12.37 8.94 -7.17
CA GLY A 9 -11.13 8.78 -7.91
C GLY A 9 -10.57 7.37 -7.87
N TYR A 10 -9.46 7.13 -8.56
CA TYR A 10 -8.72 5.87 -8.50
C TYR A 10 -7.23 6.08 -8.72
N LEU A 11 -6.44 5.12 -8.26
CA LEU A 11 -5.00 5.07 -8.43
C LEU A 11 -4.60 3.61 -8.68
N ILE A 12 -3.96 3.34 -9.81
CA ILE A 12 -3.40 2.05 -10.20
C ILE A 12 -1.89 2.20 -10.22
N MET A 13 -1.18 1.37 -9.47
CA MET A 13 0.27 1.42 -9.37
C MET A 13 0.88 0.02 -9.45
N THR A 14 2.13 -0.04 -9.86
CA THR A 14 2.98 -1.22 -9.74
C THR A 14 3.45 -1.42 -8.30
N MET A 15 3.99 -2.61 -7.99
CA MET A 15 4.50 -2.90 -6.63
C MET A 15 5.74 -2.08 -6.22
N ASP A 16 6.49 -1.57 -7.19
CA ASP A 16 7.63 -0.66 -6.99
C ASP A 16 7.20 0.82 -6.91
N GLY A 17 5.89 1.10 -6.95
CA GLY A 17 5.31 2.42 -6.67
C GLY A 17 5.16 3.33 -7.88
N ALA A 18 5.38 2.85 -9.11
CA ALA A 18 5.12 3.61 -10.32
C ALA A 18 3.62 3.68 -10.62
N VAL A 19 3.12 4.87 -10.95
CA VAL A 19 1.71 5.08 -11.30
C VAL A 19 1.46 4.61 -12.73
N ILE A 20 0.57 3.63 -12.89
CA ILE A 20 0.12 3.12 -14.19
C ILE A 20 -1.02 4.00 -14.72
N SER A 21 -1.96 4.37 -13.85
CA SER A 21 -3.12 5.18 -14.21
C SER A 21 -3.78 5.77 -12.97
N SER A 22 -4.30 6.98 -13.08
CA SER A 22 -5.14 7.60 -12.05
C SER A 22 -6.27 8.40 -12.68
N GLY A 23 -7.28 8.74 -11.88
CA GLY A 23 -8.39 9.57 -12.33
C GLY A 23 -9.26 10.10 -11.20
N GLY A 24 -10.13 11.06 -11.52
CA GLY A 24 -10.94 11.78 -10.54
C GLY A 24 -10.07 12.63 -9.62
N ASP A 25 -10.36 12.66 -8.32
CA ASP A 25 -9.63 13.46 -7.32
C ASP A 25 -8.14 13.07 -7.18
N LEU A 26 -7.75 11.92 -7.74
CA LEU A 26 -6.38 11.39 -7.71
C LEU A 26 -5.62 11.60 -9.04
N GLU A 27 -6.25 12.23 -10.04
CA GLU A 27 -5.63 12.51 -11.33
C GLU A 27 -4.41 13.42 -11.18
N ASN A 28 -3.26 13.00 -11.73
CA ASN A 28 -1.98 13.73 -11.67
C ASN A 28 -1.51 14.14 -10.25
N ASN A 29 -2.03 13.49 -9.20
CA ASN A 29 -1.66 13.80 -7.83
C ASN A 29 -0.49 12.93 -7.37
N GLU A 30 0.70 13.24 -7.90
CA GLU A 30 1.95 12.52 -7.60
C GLU A 30 2.26 12.48 -6.10
N LYS A 31 1.91 13.56 -5.37
CA LYS A 31 2.11 13.64 -3.92
C LYS A 31 1.32 12.56 -3.18
N ILE A 32 0.05 12.36 -3.53
CA ILE A 32 -0.76 11.29 -2.91
C ILE A 32 -0.22 9.92 -3.31
N ALA A 33 0.18 9.73 -4.57
CA ALA A 33 0.78 8.47 -5.00
C ALA A 33 2.04 8.12 -4.20
N ASP A 34 2.94 9.09 -3.96
CA ASP A 34 4.14 8.92 -3.14
C ASP A 34 3.81 8.56 -1.68
N ILE A 35 2.82 9.24 -1.08
CA ILE A 35 2.36 8.94 0.29
C ILE A 35 1.82 7.51 0.39
N ILE A 36 0.97 7.09 -0.55
CA ILE A 36 0.37 5.75 -0.58
C ILE A 36 1.46 4.69 -0.76
N SER A 37 2.39 4.89 -1.69
CA SER A 37 3.53 3.98 -1.92
C SER A 37 4.39 3.81 -0.67
N LYS A 38 4.75 4.89 0.02
CA LYS A 38 5.50 4.85 1.29
C LYS A 38 4.72 4.17 2.41
N THR A 39 3.41 4.41 2.48
CA THR A 39 2.54 3.79 3.48
C THR A 39 2.50 2.27 3.30
N ILE A 40 2.32 1.80 2.06
CA ILE A 40 2.33 0.37 1.74
C ILE A 40 3.68 -0.24 2.07
N SER A 41 4.79 0.38 1.66
CA SER A 41 6.15 -0.10 1.96
C SER A 41 6.40 -0.23 3.47
N THR A 42 5.98 0.76 4.25
CA THR A 42 6.14 0.76 5.72
C THR A 42 5.26 -0.31 6.36
N SER A 43 4.02 -0.48 5.90
CA SER A 43 3.12 -1.52 6.42
C SER A 43 3.70 -2.93 6.21
N LYS A 44 4.36 -3.17 5.07
CA LYS A 44 5.03 -4.45 4.78
C LYS A 44 6.20 -4.73 5.73
N SER A 45 6.97 -3.71 6.12
CA SER A 45 8.08 -3.90 7.06
C SER A 45 7.62 -4.07 8.51
N LEU A 46 6.42 -3.58 8.85
CA LEU A 46 5.79 -3.77 10.16
C LEU A 46 5.03 -5.09 10.25
N TYR A 47 4.63 -5.67 9.12
CA TYR A 47 3.96 -6.96 9.08
C TYR A 47 4.96 -8.07 9.43
N VAL A 48 4.81 -8.61 10.64
CA VAL A 48 5.48 -9.82 11.07
C VAL A 48 4.43 -10.94 11.03
N PRO A 49 4.58 -11.97 10.18
CA PRO A 49 3.69 -13.12 10.16
C PRO A 49 3.67 -13.82 11.53
N ASP A 50 2.51 -14.32 11.94
CA ASP A 50 2.33 -15.00 13.26
C ASP A 50 3.33 -16.16 13.46
N GLU A 51 3.73 -16.85 12.39
CA GLU A 51 4.73 -17.91 12.42
C GLU A 51 6.13 -17.42 12.86
N GLN A 52 6.49 -16.16 12.56
CA GLN A 52 7.78 -15.59 12.97
C GLN A 52 7.79 -15.19 14.46
N PHE A 53 6.64 -14.85 15.04
CA PHE A 53 6.54 -14.57 16.49
C PHE A 53 6.76 -15.82 17.35
N GLN A 54 6.37 -17.01 16.88
CA GLN A 54 6.59 -18.26 17.61
C GLN A 54 8.09 -18.62 17.72
N ASN A 55 8.89 -18.27 16.71
CA ASN A 55 10.34 -18.48 16.73
C ASN A 55 11.10 -17.46 17.58
N MET A 56 10.51 -16.30 17.87
CA MET A 56 11.12 -15.27 18.72
C MET A 56 10.92 -15.54 20.22
N SER A 57 9.90 -16.30 20.61
CA SER A 57 9.58 -16.58 22.02
C SER A 57 10.43 -17.70 22.64
N SER A 58 11.24 -18.42 21.86
CA SER A 58 12.17 -19.45 22.36
C SER A 58 13.57 -18.95 22.70
N MET A 59 13.86 -17.65 22.52
CA MET A 59 15.16 -17.07 22.89
C MET A 59 15.11 -16.61 24.36
N SER A 60 15.27 -17.55 25.29
CA SER A 60 15.48 -17.26 26.71
C SER A 60 16.86 -16.63 26.92
N ILE A 61 16.90 -15.52 27.67
CA ILE A 61 18.12 -14.89 28.22
C ILE A 61 18.63 -15.74 29.38
#